data_AF-A0A4R8K2E5-F1
#
_entry.id   AF-A0A4R8K2E5-F1
#
_cell.length_a   1.000
_cell.length_b   1.000
_cell.length_c   1.000
_cell.angle_alpha   90.00
_cell.angle_beta   90.00
_cell.angle_gamma   90.00
#
_symmetry.space_group_name_H-M   'P 1'
#
loop_
_entity.id
_entity.type
_entity.pdbx_description
1 polymer ?
#
loop_
_entity_poly.entity_id
_entity_poly.type
_entity_poly.pdbx_seq_one_letter_code
_entity_poly.pdbx_strand_id
1 'polypeptide(L)' 'MEFDVPDMSCGGCANAIKRAVTSLDPAARLEVDVPVKIVKVTSTLAAGQLIEAIEAAGFHPSPRG' A
#
# COMPACT_ATOMS: atom_id res chain seq x y z
N MET A 1 9.28 -2.01 3.33
CA MET A 1 8.99 -2.75 2.07
C MET A 1 8.42 -1.76 1.06
N GLU A 2 8.66 -1.97 -0.23
CA GLU A 2 8.13 -1.11 -1.29
C GLU A 2 7.29 -1.95 -2.26
N PHE A 3 6.25 -1.33 -2.82
CA PHE A 3 5.34 -1.96 -3.77
C PHE A 3 5.09 -1.03 -4.95
N ASP A 4 5.06 -1.60 -6.16
CA ASP A 4 4.50 -0.95 -7.33
C ASP A 4 2.99 -1.14 -7.36
N VAL A 5 2.22 -0.07 -7.57
CA VAL A 5 0.74 -0.09 -7.56
C VAL A 5 0.19 0.63 -8.80
N PRO A 6 0.19 -0.02 -9.98
CA PRO A 6 -0.09 0.63 -11.27
C PRO A 6 -1.51 1.22 -11.38
N ASP A 7 -2.46 0.72 -10.59
CA ASP A 7 -3.87 1.15 -10.60
C ASP A 7 -4.13 2.39 -9.73
N MET A 8 -3.10 2.88 -9.01
CA MET A 8 -3.18 4.12 -8.25
C MET A 8 -3.09 5.34 -9.19
N SER A 9 -4.08 6.23 -9.14
CA SER A 9 -4.20 7.37 -10.06
C SER A 9 -4.44 8.73 -9.39
N CYS A 10 -4.80 8.77 -8.10
CA CYS A 10 -5.10 10.01 -7.39
C CYS A 10 -4.82 9.93 -5.87
N GLY A 11 -4.88 11.08 -5.19
CA GLY A 11 -4.75 11.13 -3.72
C GLY A 11 -5.83 10.36 -2.96
N GLY A 12 -7.01 10.15 -3.57
CA GLY A 12 -8.05 9.28 -3.01
C GLY A 12 -7.62 7.81 -2.92
N CYS A 13 -6.97 7.30 -3.98
CA CYS A 13 -6.38 5.96 -3.99
C CYS A 13 -5.31 5.81 -2.90
N ALA A 14 -4.43 6.80 -2.77
CA ALA A 14 -3.40 6.81 -1.73
C ALA A 14 -4.01 6.70 -0.31
N ASN A 15 -5.10 7.43 -0.05
CA ASN A 15 -5.79 7.35 1.25
C ASN A 15 -6.49 6.00 1.47
N ALA A 16 -7.07 5.39 0.43
CA ALA A 16 -7.68 4.07 0.53
C ALA A 16 -6.63 3.01 0.92
N ILE A 17 -5.48 3.01 0.24
CA ILE A 17 -4.34 2.11 0.54
C ILE A 17 -3.85 2.31 1.98
N LYS A 18 -3.67 3.56 2.41
CA LYS A 18 -3.28 3.89 3.80
C LYS A 18 -4.25 3.32 4.82
N ARG A 19 -5.55 3.50 4.61
CA ARG A 19 -6.59 2.98 5.51
C ARG A 19 -6.59 1.45 5.57
N ALA A 20 -6.43 0.79 4.43
CA ALA A 20 -6.41 -0.67 4.39
C ALA A 20 -5.27 -1.27 5.20
N VAL A 21 -4.05 -0.75 5.02
CA VAL A 21 -2.89 -1.22 5.79
C VAL A 21 -3.00 -0.85 7.27
N THR A 22 -3.36 0.40 7.59
CA THR A 22 -3.49 0.84 8.99
C THR A 22 -4.65 0.19 9.75
N SER A 23 -5.63 -0.39 9.05
CA SER A 23 -6.68 -1.19 9.67
C SER A 23 -6.17 -2.53 10.20
N LEU A 24 -5.10 -3.08 9.63
CA LEU A 24 -4.47 -4.33 10.09
C LEU A 24 -3.29 -4.05 11.04
N ASP A 25 -2.51 -3.01 10.76
CA ASP A 25 -1.43 -2.53 11.62
C ASP A 25 -1.59 -1.02 11.87
N PRO A 26 -2.24 -0.62 12.97
CA PRO A 26 -2.42 0.80 13.31
C PRO A 26 -1.12 1.58 13.50
N ALA A 27 0.02 0.92 13.69
CA ALA A 27 1.33 1.56 13.81
C ALA A 27 2.06 1.69 12.46
N ALA A 28 1.51 1.13 11.38
CA ALA A 28 2.12 1.17 10.06
C ALA A 28 2.28 2.61 9.55
N ARG A 29 3.44 2.88 8.93
CA ARG A 29 3.70 4.12 8.21
C ARG A 29 3.75 3.85 6.73
N LEU A 30 3.07 4.71 5.96
CA LEU A 30 2.99 4.60 4.51
C LEU A 30 3.39 5.91 3.85
N GLU A 31 4.34 5.81 2.94
CA GLU A 31 4.73 6.87 2.01
C GLU A 31 4.21 6.47 0.64
N VAL A 32 3.39 7.32 0.03
CA VAL A 32 2.73 7.01 -1.24
C VAL A 32 3.13 8.06 -2.25
N ASP A 33 3.78 7.64 -3.32
CA ASP A 33 4.14 8.47 -4.46
C ASP A 33 3.21 8.14 -5.63
N VAL A 34 2.22 9.01 -5.86
CA VAL A 34 1.23 8.84 -6.94
C VAL A 34 1.86 9.01 -8.33
N PRO A 35 2.70 10.04 -8.60
CA PRO A 35 3.37 10.18 -9.90
C PRO A 35 4.13 8.94 -10.36
N VAL A 36 4.90 8.28 -9.48
CA VAL A 36 5.65 7.07 -9.87
C VAL A 36 4.98 5.76 -9.46
N LYS A 37 3.79 5.83 -8.86
CA LYS A 37 2.95 4.69 -8.48
C LYS A 37 3.61 3.72 -7.50
N ILE A 38 4.33 4.27 -6.52
CA ILE A 38 5.03 3.51 -5.49
C ILE A 38 4.37 3.71 -4.14
N VAL A 39 4.28 2.63 -3.37
CA VAL A 39 3.89 2.65 -1.96
C VAL A 39 5.03 2.05 -1.13
N LYS A 40 5.62 2.84 -0.24
CA LYS A 40 6.55 2.36 0.78
C LYS A 40 5.80 2.14 2.07
N VAL A 41 6.00 0.97 2.68
CA VAL A 41 5.35 0.55 3.93
C VAL A 41 6.40 0.18 4.96
N THR A 42 6.32 0.81 6.13
CA THR A 42 7.00 0.41 7.36
C THR A 42 5.96 -0.19 8.29
N SER A 43 6.02 -1.50 8.50
CA SER A 43 5.06 -2.28 9.29
C SER A 43 5.74 -3.55 9.80
N THR A 44 5.18 -4.17 10.83
CA THR A 44 5.58 -5.51 11.31
C THR A 44 4.90 -6.65 10.54
N LEU A 45 3.92 -6.33 9.69
CA LEU A 45 3.23 -7.30 8.84
C LEU A 45 4.19 -7.87 7.78
N ALA A 46 3.97 -9.13 7.42
CA ALA A 46 4.68 -9.74 6.30
C ALA A 46 4.22 -9.16 4.96
N ALA A 47 5.06 -9.25 3.93
CA ALA A 47 4.75 -8.74 2.58
C ALA A 47 3.41 -9.27 2.04
N GLY A 48 3.11 -10.56 2.24
CA GLY A 48 1.85 -11.17 1.81
C GLY A 48 0.61 -10.53 2.46
N GLN A 49 0.67 -10.24 3.76
CA GLN A 49 -0.43 -9.59 4.47
C GLN A 49 -0.66 -8.15 3.97
N LEU A 50 0.43 -7.45 3.61
CA LEU A 50 0.33 -6.12 3.00
C LEU A 50 -0.28 -6.17 1.61
N ILE A 51 0.09 -7.17 0.80
CA ILE A 51 -0.50 -7.39 -0.54
C ILE A 51 -2.00 -7.62 -0.40
N GLU A 52 -2.42 -8.58 0.43
CA GLU A 52 -3.82 -8.91 0.67
C GLU A 52 -4.63 -7.69 1.15
N ALA A 53 -4.06 -6.87 2.04
CA ALA A 53 -4.71 -5.66 2.54
C ALA A 53 -4.96 -4.64 1.41
N ILE A 54 -3.97 -4.45 0.55
CA ILE A 54 -4.06 -3.50 -0.56
C ILE A 54 -5.01 -4.03 -1.66
N GLU A 55 -5.01 -5.34 -1.92
CA GLU A 55 -5.96 -6.02 -2.80
C GLU A 55 -7.40 -5.91 -2.31
N ALA A 56 -7.63 -6.04 -1.00
CA ALA A 56 -8.94 -5.82 -0.40
C ALA A 56 -9.45 -4.38 -0.58
N ALA A 57 -8.55 -3.41 -0.82
CA ALA A 57 -8.90 -2.03 -1.16
C ALA A 57 -9.12 -1.81 -2.67
N GLY A 58 -8.97 -2.85 -3.50
CA GLY A 58 -9.20 -2.82 -4.94
C GLY A 58 -7.96 -2.46 -5.77
N PHE A 59 -6.76 -2.66 -5.25
CA PHE A 59 -5.50 -2.36 -5.95
C PHE A 59 -4.61 -3.59 -6.04
N HIS A 60 -3.77 -3.70 -7.08
CA HIS A 60 -2.92 -4.87 -7.28
C HIS A 60 -1.43 -4.51 -7.08
N PRO A 61 -0.90 -4.64 -5.84
CA PRO A 61 0.49 -4.32 -5.57
C PRO A 61 1.42 -5.48 -5.99
N SER A 62 2.60 -5.16 -6.47
CA SER A 62 3.70 -6.12 -6.60
C SER A 62 4.91 -5.68 -5.76
N PRO A 63 5.56 -6.58 -5.00
CA PRO A 63 6.79 -6.25 -4.28
C PRO A 63 7.84 -5.65 -5.23
N ARG A 64 8.40 -4.52 -4.81
CA ARG A 64 9.50 -3.85 -5.49
C ARG A 64 10.81 -4.26 -4.79
N GLY A 65 11.72 -4.85 -5.58
CA GLY A 65 12.99 -5.42 -5.11
C GLY A 65 13.99 -4.39 -4.58
#